data_AF-A0A8T3WBZ4-F1
#
_entry.id   AF-A0A8T3WBZ4-F1
#
_cell.length_a   1.000
_cell.length_b   1.000
_cell.length_c   1.000
_cell.angle_alpha   90.00
_cell.angle_beta   90.00
_cell.angle_gamma   90.00
#
_symmetry.space_group_name_H-M   'P 1'
#
loop_
_entity.id
_entity.type
_entity.pdbx_description
1 polymer ?
#
loop_
_entity_poly.entity_id
_entity_poly.type
_entity_poly.pdbx_seq_one_letter_code
_entity_poly.pdbx_strand_id
1 'polypeptide(L)' 'MRKKINWKVVIYSVIALGFLVLTFTVDWIFIIGAVILMILNQRELMKE' A
#
# COMPACT_ATOMS: atom_id res chain seq x y z
N MET A 1 -20.50 3.94 13.95
CA MET A 1 -19.37 4.74 13.43
C MET A 1 -19.40 4.72 11.91
N ARG A 2 -19.71 5.85 11.24
CA ARG A 2 -19.54 5.93 9.77
C ARG A 2 -18.05 6.14 9.49
N LYS A 3 -17.31 5.04 9.30
CA LYS A 3 -15.93 5.09 8.83
C LYS A 3 -15.98 5.63 7.40
N LYS A 4 -15.62 6.90 7.19
CA LYS A 4 -15.48 7.44 5.83
C LYS A 4 -14.38 6.62 5.17
N ILE A 5 -14.71 5.93 4.09
CA ILE A 5 -13.70 5.18 3.35
C ILE A 5 -12.79 6.20 2.69
N ASN A 6 -11.51 6.16 3.04
CA ASN A 6 -10.51 6.98 2.41
C ASN A 6 -10.04 6.30 1.13
N TRP A 7 -10.56 6.75 0.00
CA TRP A 7 -10.25 6.16 -1.30
C TRP A 7 -8.75 6.19 -1.62
N LYS A 8 -8.00 7.15 -1.09
CA LYS A 8 -6.54 7.18 -1.21
C LYS A 8 -5.87 5.94 -0.61
N VAL A 9 -6.32 5.53 0.59
CA VAL A 9 -5.79 4.36 1.29
C VAL A 9 -6.08 3.08 0.51
N VAL A 10 -7.28 2.98 -0.07
CA VAL A 10 -7.67 1.85 -0.91
C VAL A 10 -6.74 1.75 -2.12
N ILE A 11 -6.49 2.86 -2.82
CA ILE A 11 -5.61 2.89 -3.99
C ILE A 11 -4.18 2.49 -3.61
N TYR A 12 -3.60 3.06 -2.55
CA TYR A 12 -2.26 2.69 -2.11
C TYR A 12 -2.15 1.23 -1.70
N SER A 13 -3.20 0.67 -1.09
CA SER A 13 -3.24 -0.73 -0.70
C SER A 13 -3.28 -1.66 -1.91
N VAL A 14 -4.05 -1.33 -2.94
CA VAL A 14 -4.09 -2.08 -4.21
C VAL A 14 -2.74 -2.05 -4.92
N ILE A 15 -2.09 -0.88 -4.98
CA ILE A 15 -0.77 -0.75 -5.61
C ILE A 15 0.29 -1.53 -4.81
N ALA A 16 0.26 -1.49 -3.47
CA ALA A 16 1.17 -2.27 -2.63
C ALA A 16 1.04 -3.78 -2.87
N LEU A 17 -0.19 -4.27 -3.05
CA LEU A 17 -0.43 -5.67 -3.44
C LEU A 17 0.14 -5.99 -4.82
N GLY A 18 0.07 -5.05 -5.77
CA GLY A 18 0.74 -5.19 -7.07
C GLY A 18 2.26 -5.37 -6.96
N PHE A 19 2.92 -4.54 -6.13
CA PHE A 19 4.35 -4.68 -5.84
C PHE A 19 4.69 -5.98 -5.11
N LEU A 20 3.81 -6.46 -4.23
CA LEU A 20 3.95 -7.75 -3.58
C LEU A 20 3.95 -8.88 -4.61
N VAL A 21 3.03 -8.86 -5.57
CA VAL A 21 3.01 -9.86 -6.65
C VAL A 21 4.29 -9.79 -7.49
N LEU A 22 4.73 -8.57 -7.87
CA LEU A 22 5.99 -8.37 -8.59
C LEU A 22 7.21 -8.90 -7.85
N THR A 23 7.17 -8.91 -6.50
CA THR A 23 8.23 -9.50 -5.67
C THR A 23 8.38 -11.00 -5.93
N PHE A 24 7.27 -11.72 -6.08
CA PHE A 24 7.28 -13.16 -6.34
C PHE A 24 7.47 -13.50 -7.82
N THR A 25 7.03 -12.64 -8.75
CA THR A 25 7.06 -12.93 -10.19
C THR A 25 8.27 -12.36 -10.91
N VAL A 26 8.90 -11.30 -10.40
CA VAL A 26 10.01 -10.60 -11.06
C VAL A 26 11.28 -10.68 -10.23
N ASP A 27 11.34 -10.00 -9.08
CA ASP A 27 12.54 -9.94 -8.25
C ASP A 27 12.22 -9.47 -6.82
N TRP A 28 13.02 -9.90 -5.84
CA TRP A 28 12.81 -9.54 -4.45
C TRP A 28 12.97 -8.04 -4.18
N ILE A 29 13.64 -7.27 -5.05
CA ILE A 29 13.80 -5.82 -4.93
C ILE A 29 12.46 -5.06 -4.92
N PHE A 30 11.41 -5.62 -5.52
CA PHE A 30 10.08 -5.01 -5.55
C PHE A 30 9.40 -4.91 -4.18
N ILE A 31 9.87 -5.68 -3.19
CA ILE A 31 9.36 -5.61 -1.83
C ILE A 31 9.64 -4.24 -1.19
N ILE A 32 10.73 -3.57 -1.61
CA ILE A 32 11.09 -2.23 -1.12
C ILE A 32 9.98 -1.25 -1.49
N GLY A 33 9.48 -1.31 -2.73
CA GLY A 33 8.36 -0.50 -3.19
C GLY A 33 7.08 -0.77 -2.40
N ALA A 34 6.77 -2.06 -2.15
CA ALA A 34 5.62 -2.45 -1.34
C ALA A 34 5.68 -1.89 0.09
N VAL A 35 6.85 -1.96 0.74
CA VAL A 35 7.06 -1.45 2.10
C VAL A 35 6.95 0.07 2.17
N ILE A 36 7.54 0.80 1.21
CA ILE A 36 7.43 2.26 1.15
C ILE A 36 5.96 2.69 1.00
N LEU A 37 5.22 2.06 0.08
CA LEU A 37 3.79 2.29 -0.11
C LEU A 37 2.99 1.97 1.15
N MET A 38 3.32 0.90 1.85
CA MET A 38 2.67 0.52 3.11
C MET A 38 2.90 1.56 4.21
N ILE A 39 4.11 2.12 4.32
CA ILE A 39 4.43 3.19 5.28
C ILE A 39 3.64 4.47 4.94
N LEU A 40 3.59 4.87 3.66
CA LEU A 40 2.81 6.04 3.24
C LEU A 40 1.31 5.85 3.50
N ASN A 41 0.80 4.65 3.23
CA ASN A 41 -0.58 4.28 3.48
C ASN A 41 -0.95 4.39 4.98
N GLN A 42 -0.07 3.91 5.86
CA GLN A 42 -0.23 4.03 7.32
C GLN A 42 -0.22 5.49 7.79
N ARG A 43 0.63 6.33 7.20
CA ARG A 43 0.66 7.77 7.53
C ARG A 43 -0.60 8.51 7.12
N GLU A 44 -1.22 8.13 5.99
CA GLU A 44 -2.51 8.71 5.56
C GLU A 44 -3.64 8.20 6.46
N LEU A 45 -3.61 6.93 6.87
CA LEU A 45 -4.57 6.34 7.83
C LEU A 45 -4.50 6.97 9.23
N MET A 46 -3.32 7.36 9.72
CA MET A 46 -3.16 8.02 11.02
C MET A 46 -3.58 9.49 11.02
N LYS A 47 -3.74 10.11 9.84
CA LYS A 47 -4.14 11.52 9.72
C LYS A 47 -5.66 11.71 9.70
N GLU A 48 -6.42 10.64 9.50
CA GLU A 48 -7.89 10.61 9.65
C GLU A 48 -8.32 10.11 11.02
#